data_AF-A0A3D6CHE1-F1
#
_entry.id   AF-A0A3D6CHE1-F1
#
_cell.length_a   1.000
_cell.length_b   1.000
_cell.length_c   1.000
_cell.angle_alpha   90.00
_cell.angle_beta   90.00
_cell.angle_gamma   90.00
#
_symmetry.space_group_name_H-M   'P 1'
#
loop_
_entity.id
_entity.type
_entity.pdbx_description
1 polymer ?
#
loop_
_entity_poly.entity_id
_entity_poly.type
_entity_poly.pdbx_seq_one_letter_code
_entity_poly.pdbx_strand_id
1 'polypeptide(L)' 'LMAQSLKIEIERALGTLTYKEAKVIKMFYGIGNEAMSSLEEIGEKFDLTRERVRQVKQKAIRRLQSGSKTQMLKTYLG' A
#
# COMPACT_ATOMS: atom_id res chain seq x y z
N LEU A 1 5.25 -19.85 10.63
CA LEU A 1 6.33 -18.86 10.91
C LEU A 1 6.50 -17.81 9.80
N MET A 2 6.36 -18.14 8.51
CA MET A 2 6.53 -17.14 7.41
C MET A 2 5.46 -16.03 7.34
N ALA A 3 4.18 -16.33 7.61
CA ALA A 3 3.10 -15.35 7.49
C ALA A 3 3.23 -14.14 8.45
N GLN A 4 3.84 -14.35 9.63
CA GLN A 4 4.08 -13.27 10.58
C GLN A 4 5.23 -12.36 10.13
N SER A 5 6.27 -12.94 9.52
CA SER A 5 7.40 -12.18 8.96
C SER A 5 6.96 -11.26 7.82
N LEU A 6 6.10 -11.76 6.92
CA LEU A 6 5.59 -10.98 5.79
C LEU A 6 4.73 -9.80 6.25
N LYS A 7 3.84 -10.01 7.23
CA LYS A 7 3.01 -8.94 7.78
C LYS A 7 3.88 -7.83 8.40
N ILE A 8 4.95 -8.19 9.10
CA ILE A 8 5.89 -7.23 9.70
C ILE A 8 6.65 -6.46 8.62
N GLU A 9 7.11 -7.11 7.56
CA GLU A 9 7.80 -6.44 6.46
C GLU A 9 6.88 -5.48 5.71
N ILE A 10 5.64 -5.88 5.44
CA ILE A 10 4.62 -5.02 4.83
C ILE A 10 4.34 -3.82 5.72
N GLU A 11 4.11 -3.99 7.02
CA GLU A 11 3.89 -2.87 7.95
C GLU A 11 5.10 -1.94 8.03
N ARG A 12 6.33 -2.46 8.04
CA ARG A 12 7.56 -1.63 7.97
C ARG A 12 7.63 -0.84 6.68
N ALA A 13 7.31 -1.46 5.54
CA ALA A 13 7.34 -0.82 4.24
C ALA A 13 6.27 0.27 4.14
N LEU A 14 5.04 -0.01 4.59
CA LEU A 14 3.96 0.97 4.67
C LEU A 14 4.27 2.10 5.63
N GLY A 15 5.06 1.86 6.68
CA GLY A 15 5.58 2.89 7.59
C GLY A 15 6.50 3.92 6.92
N THR A 16 7.04 3.63 5.72
CA THR A 16 7.84 4.61 4.95
C THR A 16 6.99 5.54 4.08
N LEU A 17 5.70 5.24 3.94
CA LEU A 17 4.74 6.03 3.19
C LEU A 17 4.07 7.09 4.08
N THR A 18 3.48 8.11 3.45
CA THR A 18 2.60 9.01 4.20
C THR A 18 1.34 8.28 4.65
N TYR A 19 0.69 8.76 5.71
CA TYR A 19 -0.56 8.16 6.21
C TYR A 19 -1.61 7.93 5.11
N LYS A 20 -1.79 8.89 4.20
CA LYS A 20 -2.72 8.77 3.06
C LYS A 20 -2.28 7.67 2.07
N GLU A 21 -1.01 7.64 1.70
CA GLU A 21 -0.46 6.62 0.79
C GLU A 21 -0.57 5.22 1.40
N ALA A 22 -0.17 5.06 2.68
CA ALA A 22 -0.27 3.80 3.40
C ALA A 22 -1.73 3.33 3.48
N LYS A 23 -2.67 4.22 3.80
CA LYS A 23 -4.08 3.86 3.95
C LYS A 23 -4.75 3.47 2.63
N VAL A 24 -4.44 4.16 1.54
CA VAL A 24 -4.88 3.77 0.19
C VAL A 24 -4.37 2.39 -0.19
N ILE A 25 -3.09 2.07 0.10
CA ILE A 25 -2.53 0.74 -0.16
C ILE A 25 -3.14 -0.33 0.74
N LYS A 26 -3.34 -0.04 2.04
CA LYS A 26 -3.98 -0.97 2.98
C LYS A 26 -5.39 -1.33 2.55
N MET A 27 -6.21 -0.35 2.19
CA MET A 27 -7.56 -0.59 1.68
C MET A 27 -7.56 -1.29 0.32
N PHE A 28 -6.66 -0.91 -0.60
CA PHE A 28 -6.64 -1.54 -1.93
C PHE A 28 -6.27 -3.04 -1.89
N TYR A 29 -5.37 -3.43 -0.98
CA TYR A 29 -4.90 -4.82 -0.85
C TYR A 29 -5.52 -5.59 0.33
N GLY A 30 -6.37 -4.95 1.14
CA GLY A 30 -6.96 -5.57 2.33
C GLY A 30 -5.95 -5.90 3.43
N ILE A 31 -4.97 -5.02 3.67
CA ILE A 31 -3.84 -5.24 4.59
C ILE A 31 -4.11 -4.55 5.93
N GLY A 32 -3.81 -5.23 7.04
CA GLY A 32 -3.74 -4.58 8.36
C GLY A 32 -5.11 -4.16 8.91
N ASN A 33 -6.07 -5.09 8.90
CA ASN A 33 -7.46 -4.92 9.34
C ASN A 33 -8.33 -4.01 8.45
N GLU A 34 -7.83 -3.53 7.31
CA GLU A 34 -8.66 -2.87 6.32
C GLU A 34 -9.28 -3.91 5.37
N ALA A 35 -10.54 -3.71 4.99
CA ALA A 35 -11.19 -4.51 3.95
C ALA A 35 -10.62 -4.15 2.57
N MET A 36 -10.61 -5.12 1.65
CA MET A 36 -10.26 -4.84 0.26
C MET A 36 -11.34 -3.94 -0.36
N SER A 37 -10.94 -2.81 -0.92
CA SER A 37 -11.83 -1.82 -1.53
C SER A 37 -11.38 -1.43 -2.93
N SER A 38 -12.34 -1.08 -3.77
CA SER A 38 -12.08 -0.60 -5.13
C SER A 38 -11.49 0.82 -5.12
N LEU A 39 -10.89 1.25 -6.23
CA LEU A 39 -10.39 2.62 -6.36
C LEU A 39 -11.50 3.68 -6.27
N GLU A 40 -12.74 3.30 -6.62
CA GLU A 40 -13.92 4.16 -6.53
C GLU A 40 -14.36 4.32 -5.08
N GLU A 41 -14.49 3.22 -4.33
CA GLU A 41 -14.83 3.24 -2.90
C GLU A 41 -13.77 3.98 -2.06
N ILE A 42 -12.49 3.78 -2.38
CA ILE A 42 -11.40 4.53 -1.75
C ILE A 42 -11.50 6.01 -2.16
N GLY A 43 -11.87 6.30 -3.41
CA GLY A 43 -12.09 7.67 -3.89
C GLY A 43 -13.17 8.38 -3.07
N GLU A 44 -14.33 7.76 -2.93
CA GLU A 44 -15.44 8.27 -2.13
C GLU A 44 -15.04 8.52 -0.67
N LYS A 45 -14.33 7.57 -0.04
CA LYS A 45 -13.90 7.69 1.37
C LYS A 45 -12.88 8.81 1.61
N PHE A 46 -12.09 9.16 0.60
CA PHE A 46 -11.05 10.19 0.68
C PHE A 46 -11.45 11.52 0.02
N ASP A 47 -12.68 11.62 -0.50
CA ASP A 47 -13.14 12.74 -1.33
C ASP A 47 -12.17 13.02 -2.50
N LEU A 48 -11.78 11.94 -3.19
CA LEU A 48 -10.83 11.95 -4.30
C LEU A 48 -11.45 11.28 -5.52
N THR A 49 -11.09 11.76 -6.70
CA THR A 49 -11.42 11.04 -7.94
C THR A 49 -10.68 9.71 -8.00
N ARG A 50 -11.27 8.72 -8.68
CA ARG A 50 -10.65 7.42 -8.96
C ARG A 50 -9.22 7.57 -9.52
N GLU A 51 -9.04 8.53 -10.42
CA GLU A 51 -7.74 8.81 -11.03
C GLU A 51 -6.73 9.35 -10.02
N ARG A 52 -7.16 10.19 -9.08
CA ARG A 52 -6.29 10.67 -8.01
C ARG A 52 -5.87 9.55 -7.06
N VAL A 53 -6.77 8.62 -6.73
CA VAL A 53 -6.43 7.42 -5.95
C VAL A 53 -5.43 6.55 -6.71
N ARG A 54 -5.61 6.36 -8.03
CA ARG A 54 -4.67 5.64 -8.89
C ARG A 54 -3.27 6.27 -8.86
N GLN A 55 -3.18 7.60 -8.93
CA GLN A 55 -1.91 8.33 -8.83
C GLN A 55 -1.25 8.15 -7.46
N VAL A 56 -2.02 8.27 -6.36
CA VAL A 56 -1.52 8.06 -4.99
C VAL A 56 -0.98 6.63 -4.84
N LYS A 57 -1.73 5.63 -5.35
CA LYS A 57 -1.28 4.23 -5.38
C LYS A 57 0.03 4.08 -6.15
N GLN A 58 0.14 4.61 -7.36
CA GLN A 58 1.38 4.51 -8.15
C GLN A 58 2.56 5.20 -7.47
N LYS A 59 2.33 6.36 -6.85
CA LYS A 59 3.36 7.08 -6.09
C LYS A 59 3.83 6.28 -4.88
N ALA A 60 2.89 5.67 -4.14
CA ALA A 60 3.18 4.79 -3.03
C ALA A 60 3.99 3.58 -3.48
N ILE A 61 3.60 2.90 -4.56
CA ILE A 61 4.35 1.76 -5.14
C ILE A 61 5.75 2.20 -5.55
N ARG A 62 5.91 3.33 -6.23
CA ARG A 62 7.24 3.85 -6.61
C ARG A 62 8.13 4.11 -5.40
N ARG A 63 7.57 4.70 -4.32
CA ARG A 63 8.30 4.91 -3.05
C ARG A 63 8.68 3.59 -2.38
N LEU A 64 7.73 2.65 -2.35
CA LEU A 64 7.98 1.30 -1.88
C LEU A 64 9.04 0.61 -2.70
N GLN A 65 9.18 0.92 -3.99
CA GLN A 65 10.19 0.35 -4.92
C GLN A 65 11.56 1.03 -4.86
N SER A 66 11.60 2.33 -4.58
CA SER A 66 12.83 3.14 -4.53
C SER A 66 13.49 3.13 -3.15
N GLY A 67 12.83 2.60 -2.11
CA GLY A 67 13.42 2.44 -0.80
C GLY A 67 14.54 1.40 -0.81
N SER A 68 15.63 1.64 -0.08
CA SER A 68 16.77 0.71 0.04
C SER A 68 16.42 -0.67 0.60
N LYS A 69 15.20 -0.86 1.12
CA LYS A 69 14.68 -2.13 1.68
C LYS A 69 13.80 -2.93 0.70
N THR A 70 13.64 -2.47 -0.55
CA THR A 70 12.79 -3.13 -1.56
C THR A 70 13.38 -4.39 -2.16
N GLN A 71 14.68 -4.66 -1.97
CA GLN A 71 15.30 -5.84 -2.55
C GLN A 71 14.57 -7.14 -2.14
N MET A 72 14.01 -7.18 -0.92
CA MET A 72 13.21 -8.31 -0.44
C MET A 72 11.75 -8.26 -0.93
N LEU A 73 11.12 -7.08 -1.01
CA LEU A 73 9.71 -6.96 -1.43
C LEU A 73 9.49 -7.26 -2.92
N LYS A 74 10.50 -7.03 -3.78
CA LYS A 74 10.44 -7.43 -5.19
C LYS A 74 10.22 -8.94 -5.33
N THR A 75 10.96 -9.76 -4.59
CA THR A 75 10.80 -11.23 -4.62
C THR A 75 9.39 -11.72 -4.24
N TYR A 76 8.62 -10.92 -3.49
CA TYR A 76 7.27 -11.30 -3.05
C TYR A 76 6.12 -10.61 -3.80
N LEU A 77 6.40 -9.52 -4.53
CA LEU A 77 5.42 -8.80 -5.36
C LEU A 77 5.59 -9.05 -6.87
N GLY A 78 6.69 -9.72 -7.28
CA GLY A 78 7.04 -10.03 -8.68
C GLY A 78 8.49 -9.70 -8.99
#